data_AF-A0A7C0WKK4-F1
#
_entry.id   AF-A0A7C0WKK4-F1
#
_cell.length_a   1.000
_cell.length_b   1.000
_cell.length_c   1.000
_cell.angle_alpha   90.00
_cell.angle_beta   90.00
_cell.angle_gamma   90.00
#
_symmetry.space_group_name_H-M   'P 1'
#
loop_
_entity.id
_entity.type
_entity.pdbx_description
1 polymer ?
#
loop_
_entity_poly.entity_id
_entity_poly.type
_entity_poly.pdbx_seq_one_letter_code
_entity_poly.pdbx_strand_id
1 'polypeptide(L)'
;MERIKLIRKLTVPAVVIFVISVLVLSAQVPYRTHRYKQHEAEMKAHIEELTGAYQQFLMRTAGEITSLPVDQKIVGKLQSRVLLDAQQVKLYFWMMDEKNEFVFGCPAAPFAKLNKAFDRYADVIGNDGYYFDRNDFLAHLIHQFNKINFSEFESRSTYNNQNFKWRFYDDQETGYYYSRPFRFVLSTPVTNQTGALIGNLYLKIDDAGNHKLYYNKRKIQRSDLFSTLDPIFGVIVFFSGLFLWFLLPTWVYIDAQQRDVKSPGLWAFLTMISLFFGLTIYLITRPSTYKAFYCPQCENELNGTKAFCPHCGFDLSRTFCPQCQYPIKPDWQFCPNCRAELKESKKMETEDEPQSEA
;
A
#
# COMPACT_ATOMS: atom_id res chain seq x y z
N MET A 1 -40.31 19.51 1.22
CA MET A 1 -40.26 18.40 0.24
C MET A 1 -39.11 18.49 -0.78
N GLU A 2 -38.80 19.66 -1.37
CA GLU A 2 -37.72 19.75 -2.40
C GLU A 2 -36.31 19.41 -1.89
N ARG A 3 -35.95 19.86 -0.67
CA ARG A 3 -34.63 19.61 -0.07
C ARG A 3 -34.29 18.12 0.10
N ILE A 4 -35.28 17.29 0.45
CA ILE A 4 -35.08 15.83 0.60
C ILE A 4 -34.92 15.15 -0.77
N LYS A 5 -35.67 15.60 -1.79
CA LYS A 5 -35.51 15.10 -3.16
C LYS A 5 -34.12 15.41 -3.70
N LEU A 6 -33.58 16.59 -3.39
CA LEU A 6 -32.21 16.98 -3.77
C LEU A 6 -31.16 16.08 -3.09
N ILE A 7 -31.27 15.86 -1.77
CA ILE A 7 -30.37 14.97 -1.03
C ILE A 7 -30.37 13.57 -1.66
N ARG A 8 -31.55 12.99 -1.90
CA ARG A 8 -31.67 11.66 -2.50
C ARG A 8 -31.00 11.56 -3.89
N LYS A 9 -31.11 12.61 -4.71
CA LYS A 9 -30.45 12.66 -6.03
C LYS A 9 -28.92 12.73 -5.92
N LEU A 10 -28.39 13.36 -4.87
CA LEU A 10 -26.94 13.47 -4.64
C LEU A 10 -26.35 12.24 -3.93
N THR A 11 -27.15 11.53 -3.10
CA THR A 11 -26.69 10.34 -2.38
C THR A 11 -26.28 9.20 -3.31
N VAL A 12 -27.12 8.90 -4.31
CA VAL A 12 -26.90 7.76 -5.21
C VAL A 12 -25.55 7.82 -5.94
N PRO A 13 -25.20 8.90 -6.68
CA PRO A 13 -23.90 8.97 -7.34
C PRO A 13 -22.74 8.99 -6.35
N ALA A 14 -22.88 9.65 -5.19
CA ALA A 14 -21.84 9.67 -4.17
C ALA A 14 -21.55 8.27 -3.60
N VAL A 15 -22.59 7.47 -3.33
CA VAL A 15 -22.46 6.08 -2.88
C VAL A 15 -21.83 5.22 -3.98
N VAL A 16 -22.26 5.37 -5.24
CA VAL A 16 -21.67 4.62 -6.37
C VAL A 16 -20.17 4.91 -6.50
N ILE A 17 -19.77 6.19 -6.46
CA ILE A 17 -18.37 6.60 -6.52
C ILE A 17 -17.57 6.03 -5.35
N PHE A 18 -18.11 6.12 -4.13
CA PHE A 18 -17.46 5.58 -2.93
C PHE A 18 -17.27 4.05 -3.04
N VAL A 19 -18.32 3.32 -3.40
CA VAL A 19 -18.29 1.85 -3.54
C VAL A 19 -17.32 1.41 -4.63
N ILE A 20 -17.36 2.02 -5.82
CA ILE A 20 -16.41 1.70 -6.90
C ILE A 20 -14.98 1.95 -6.44
N SER A 21 -14.71 3.08 -5.78
CA SER A 21 -13.35 3.43 -5.34
C SER A 21 -12.83 2.47 -4.26
N VAL A 22 -13.69 2.06 -3.33
CA VAL A 22 -13.37 1.03 -2.32
C VAL A 22 -13.14 -0.35 -2.96
N LEU A 23 -13.94 -0.72 -3.96
CA LEU A 23 -13.75 -1.97 -4.70
C LEU A 23 -12.42 -1.98 -5.47
N VAL A 24 -12.05 -0.86 -6.10
CA VAL A 24 -10.75 -0.74 -6.78
C VAL A 24 -9.61 -0.87 -5.78
N LEU A 25 -9.63 -0.14 -4.65
CA LEU A 25 -8.59 -0.23 -3.63
C LEU A 25 -8.51 -1.63 -3.01
N SER A 26 -9.64 -2.30 -2.78
CA SER A 26 -9.64 -3.66 -2.22
C SER A 26 -9.12 -4.71 -3.22
N ALA A 27 -9.38 -4.54 -4.52
CA ALA A 27 -8.86 -5.41 -5.58
C ALA A 27 -7.34 -5.28 -5.79
N GLN A 28 -6.71 -4.19 -5.34
CA GLN A 28 -5.26 -4.00 -5.47
C GLN A 28 -4.45 -4.99 -4.64
N VAL A 29 -4.90 -5.36 -3.45
CA VAL A 29 -4.20 -6.30 -2.56
C VAL A 29 -4.04 -7.68 -3.20
N PRO A 30 -5.09 -8.36 -3.69
CA PRO A 30 -4.95 -9.64 -4.36
C PRO A 30 -4.19 -9.51 -5.68
N TYR A 31 -4.37 -8.43 -6.45
CA TYR A 31 -3.60 -8.18 -7.68
C TYR A 31 -2.09 -8.11 -7.41
N ARG A 32 -1.68 -7.29 -6.44
CA ARG A 32 -0.27 -7.17 -6.03
C ARG A 32 0.26 -8.50 -5.51
N THR A 33 -0.51 -9.21 -4.69
CA THR A 33 -0.14 -10.53 -4.17
C THR A 33 0.09 -11.54 -5.29
N HIS A 34 -0.77 -11.56 -6.31
CA HIS A 34 -0.62 -12.42 -7.46
C HIS A 34 0.63 -12.08 -8.27
N ARG A 35 0.88 -10.79 -8.54
CA ARG A 35 2.10 -10.32 -9.23
C ARG A 35 3.38 -10.68 -8.46
N TYR A 36 3.36 -10.59 -7.13
CA TYR A 36 4.48 -11.03 -6.30
C TYR A 36 4.74 -12.53 -6.42
N LYS A 37 3.69 -13.35 -6.40
CA LYS A 37 3.82 -14.81 -6.58
C LYS A 37 4.33 -15.19 -7.96
N GLN A 38 3.85 -14.53 -9.01
CA GLN A 38 4.35 -14.72 -10.38
C GLN A 38 5.85 -14.41 -10.46
N HIS A 39 6.26 -13.26 -9.94
CA HIS A 39 7.65 -12.85 -9.93
C HIS A 39 8.54 -13.81 -9.10
N GLU A 40 8.04 -14.30 -7.97
CA GLU A 40 8.74 -15.33 -7.17
C GLU A 40 8.90 -16.64 -7.96
N ALA A 41 7.88 -17.06 -8.71
CA ALA A 41 7.94 -18.24 -9.55
C ALA A 41 8.94 -18.05 -10.72
N GLU A 42 8.93 -16.89 -11.38
CA GLU A 42 9.89 -16.53 -12.43
C GLU A 42 11.34 -16.57 -11.89
N MET A 43 11.59 -16.02 -10.70
CA MET A 43 12.90 -16.10 -10.06
C MET A 43 13.32 -17.54 -9.75
N LYS A 44 12.41 -18.37 -9.21
CA LYS A 44 12.71 -19.78 -8.90
C LYS A 44 13.04 -20.57 -10.16
N ALA A 45 12.26 -20.40 -11.22
CA ALA A 45 12.50 -21.05 -12.51
C ALA A 45 13.85 -20.65 -13.12
N HIS A 46 14.19 -19.35 -13.09
CA HIS A 46 15.49 -18.84 -13.56
C HIS A 46 16.66 -19.41 -12.75
N ILE A 47 16.52 -19.50 -11.42
CA ILE A 47 17.55 -20.11 -10.56
C ILE A 47 17.72 -21.60 -10.87
N GLU A 48 16.62 -22.33 -11.06
CA GLU A 48 16.65 -23.77 -11.38
C GLU A 48 17.30 -24.02 -12.74
N GLU A 49 16.96 -23.20 -13.75
CA GLU A 49 17.56 -23.25 -15.08
C GLU A 49 19.07 -22.98 -15.03
N LEU A 50 19.50 -21.90 -14.36
CA LEU A 50 20.91 -21.58 -14.16
C LEU A 50 21.64 -22.70 -13.44
N THR A 51 21.07 -23.19 -12.34
CA THR A 51 21.67 -24.25 -11.51
C THR A 51 21.86 -25.52 -12.33
N GLY A 52 20.84 -25.95 -13.07
CA GLY A 52 20.91 -27.13 -13.92
C GLY A 52 21.94 -26.98 -15.05
N ALA A 53 21.92 -25.85 -15.77
CA ALA A 53 22.84 -25.59 -16.88
C ALA A 53 24.30 -25.59 -16.41
N TYR A 54 24.60 -24.89 -15.31
CA TYR A 54 25.96 -24.80 -14.79
C TYR A 54 26.42 -26.06 -14.08
N GLN A 55 25.53 -26.81 -13.41
CA GLN A 55 25.87 -28.12 -12.84
C GLN A 55 26.28 -29.10 -13.95
N GLN A 56 25.52 -29.16 -15.06
CA GLN A 56 25.88 -30.00 -16.20
C GLN A 56 27.21 -29.59 -16.84
N PHE A 57 27.44 -28.28 -16.98
CA PHE A 57 28.72 -27.77 -17.46
C PHE A 57 29.88 -28.19 -16.56
N LEU A 58 29.70 -28.03 -15.24
CA LEU A 58 30.70 -28.39 -14.23
C LEU A 58 31.05 -29.89 -14.29
N MET A 59 30.04 -30.75 -14.39
CA MET A 59 30.24 -32.20 -14.52
C MET A 59 30.99 -32.57 -15.80
N ARG A 60 30.67 -31.93 -16.94
CA ARG A 60 31.40 -32.15 -18.20
C ARG A 60 32.86 -31.71 -18.09
N THR A 61 33.12 -30.54 -17.49
CA THR A 61 34.49 -30.06 -17.27
C THR A 61 35.26 -30.98 -16.33
N ALA A 62 34.63 -31.49 -15.26
CA ALA A 62 35.28 -32.43 -14.36
C ALA A 62 35.69 -33.74 -15.06
N GLY A 63 34.86 -34.24 -15.99
CA GLY A 63 35.21 -35.41 -16.81
C GLY A 63 36.35 -35.16 -17.82
N GLU A 64 36.60 -33.91 -18.21
CA GLU A 64 37.74 -33.54 -19.07
C GLU A 64 39.06 -33.50 -18.27
N ILE A 65 39.00 -33.29 -16.94
CA ILE A 65 40.19 -33.23 -16.07
C ILE A 65 40.57 -34.64 -15.62
N THR A 66 41.61 -35.19 -16.23
CA THR A 66 42.02 -36.59 -15.98
C THR A 66 43.33 -36.74 -15.21
N SER A 67 44.11 -35.67 -15.07
CA SER A 67 45.37 -35.65 -14.33
C SER A 67 45.68 -34.25 -13.78
N LEU A 68 46.59 -34.21 -12.79
CA LEU A 68 47.18 -32.99 -12.25
C LEU A 68 48.64 -32.88 -12.72
N PRO A 69 49.14 -31.69 -13.11
CA PRO A 69 48.45 -30.40 -13.19
C PRO A 69 47.43 -30.34 -14.34
N VAL A 70 46.40 -29.51 -14.17
CA VAL A 70 45.30 -29.38 -15.14
C VAL A 70 45.80 -28.84 -16.48
N ASP A 71 45.32 -29.41 -17.59
CA ASP A 71 45.66 -28.96 -18.95
C ASP A 71 45.27 -27.48 -19.15
N GLN A 72 46.24 -26.68 -19.60
CA GLN A 72 46.07 -25.26 -19.91
C GLN A 72 44.96 -25.00 -20.95
N LYS A 73 44.67 -25.95 -21.83
CA LYS A 73 43.54 -25.85 -22.77
C LYS A 73 42.19 -25.79 -22.04
N ILE A 74 42.02 -26.58 -20.98
CA ILE A 74 40.80 -26.60 -20.17
C ILE A 74 40.70 -25.27 -19.40
N VAL A 75 41.80 -24.81 -18.81
CA VAL A 75 41.86 -23.51 -18.12
C VAL A 75 41.52 -22.36 -19.08
N GLY A 76 42.05 -22.38 -20.31
CA GLY A 76 41.73 -21.38 -21.33
C GLY A 76 40.26 -21.40 -21.77
N LYS A 77 39.66 -22.59 -21.89
CA LYS A 77 38.22 -22.76 -22.17
C LYS A 77 37.36 -22.17 -21.04
N LEU A 78 37.72 -22.43 -19.78
CA LEU A 78 37.05 -21.84 -18.62
C LEU A 78 37.17 -20.32 -18.59
N GLN A 79 38.36 -19.78 -18.87
CA GLN A 79 38.59 -18.34 -18.90
C GLN A 79 37.78 -17.65 -20.00
N SER A 80 37.72 -18.24 -21.19
CA SER A 80 36.87 -17.75 -22.26
C SER A 80 35.40 -17.71 -21.82
N ARG A 81 34.90 -18.76 -21.19
CA ARG A 81 33.51 -18.82 -20.70
C ARG A 81 33.22 -17.74 -19.66
N VAL A 82 34.11 -17.57 -18.67
CA VAL A 82 33.96 -16.53 -17.66
C VAL A 82 33.87 -15.13 -18.29
N LEU A 83 34.67 -14.86 -19.33
CA LEU A 83 34.64 -13.58 -20.04
C LEU A 83 33.37 -13.38 -20.86
N LEU A 84 32.87 -14.42 -21.52
CA LEU A 84 31.64 -14.37 -22.33
C LEU A 84 30.40 -14.10 -21.46
N ASP A 85 30.32 -14.76 -20.30
CA ASP A 85 29.14 -14.67 -19.44
C ASP A 85 29.17 -13.46 -18.48
N ALA A 86 30.34 -12.82 -18.30
CA ALA A 86 30.58 -11.75 -17.32
C ALA A 86 29.59 -10.57 -17.38
N GLN A 87 28.95 -10.32 -18.52
CA GLN A 87 27.94 -9.25 -18.66
C GLN A 87 26.62 -9.58 -17.97
N GLN A 88 26.25 -10.86 -17.90
CA GLN A 88 25.00 -11.31 -17.31
C GLN A 88 25.24 -11.91 -15.93
N VAL A 89 26.19 -12.85 -15.85
CA VAL A 89 26.48 -13.66 -14.67
C VAL A 89 27.99 -13.69 -14.43
N LYS A 90 28.41 -13.35 -13.23
CA LYS A 90 29.83 -13.46 -12.86
C LYS A 90 30.11 -14.88 -12.39
N LEU A 91 31.06 -15.53 -13.04
CA LEU A 91 31.46 -16.91 -12.75
C LEU A 91 32.85 -16.95 -12.15
N TYR A 92 33.03 -17.79 -11.13
CA TYR A 92 34.31 -18.06 -10.51
C TYR A 92 34.50 -19.57 -10.39
N PHE A 93 35.50 -20.10 -11.08
CA PHE A 93 35.84 -21.53 -11.06
C PHE A 93 37.11 -21.73 -10.25
N TRP A 94 37.17 -22.79 -9.44
CA TRP A 94 38.42 -23.21 -8.83
C TRP A 94 38.40 -24.70 -8.52
N MET A 95 39.57 -25.28 -8.34
CA MET A 95 39.73 -26.67 -7.95
C MET A 95 40.58 -26.76 -6.69
N MET A 96 40.13 -27.62 -5.79
CA MET A 96 40.87 -28.04 -4.61
C MET A 96 41.29 -29.51 -4.82
N ASP A 97 42.48 -29.89 -4.37
CA ASP A 97 42.93 -31.28 -4.41
C ASP A 97 42.29 -32.10 -3.27
N GLU A 98 42.68 -33.38 -3.13
CA GLU A 98 42.20 -34.25 -2.06
C GLU A 98 42.60 -33.79 -0.65
N LYS A 99 43.66 -32.99 -0.53
CA LYS A 99 44.17 -32.43 0.73
C LYS A 99 43.60 -31.04 1.01
N ASN A 100 42.65 -30.58 0.20
CA ASN A 100 42.06 -29.25 0.28
C ASN A 100 43.09 -28.13 0.02
N GLU A 101 44.12 -28.42 -0.78
CA GLU A 101 45.06 -27.44 -1.32
C GLU A 101 44.55 -26.87 -2.65
N PHE A 102 44.84 -25.59 -2.87
CA PHE A 102 44.38 -24.89 -4.08
C PHE A 102 45.19 -25.33 -5.30
N VAL A 103 44.51 -25.84 -6.33
CA VAL A 103 45.14 -26.29 -7.58
C VAL A 103 45.16 -25.17 -8.62
N PHE A 104 43.99 -24.63 -8.94
CA PHE A 104 43.84 -23.53 -9.90
C PHE A 104 42.54 -22.75 -9.67
N GLY A 105 42.46 -21.55 -10.25
CA GLY A 105 41.26 -20.72 -10.20
C GLY A 105 41.15 -19.77 -11.38
N CYS A 106 39.92 -19.50 -11.80
CA CYS A 106 39.58 -18.66 -12.93
C CYS A 106 38.38 -17.75 -12.58
N PRO A 107 38.50 -16.40 -12.67
CA PRO A 107 39.67 -15.64 -13.13
C PRO A 107 40.87 -15.74 -12.18
N ALA A 108 42.10 -15.81 -12.69
CA ALA A 108 43.29 -16.05 -11.85
C ALA A 108 43.56 -14.94 -10.82
N ALA A 109 43.36 -13.67 -11.17
CA ALA A 109 43.66 -12.51 -10.33
C ALA A 109 42.98 -12.53 -8.94
N PRO A 110 41.64 -12.71 -8.82
CA PRO A 110 40.98 -12.75 -7.52
C PRO A 110 41.44 -13.94 -6.66
N PHE A 111 41.64 -15.13 -7.23
CA PHE A 111 42.14 -16.29 -6.49
C PHE A 111 43.59 -16.09 -6.02
N ALA A 112 44.46 -15.50 -6.85
CA ALA A 112 45.83 -15.20 -6.44
C ALA A 112 45.87 -14.22 -5.25
N LYS A 113 45.02 -13.18 -5.27
CA LYS A 113 44.90 -12.21 -4.17
C LYS A 113 44.43 -12.88 -2.87
N LEU A 114 43.38 -13.70 -2.96
CA LEU A 114 42.80 -14.35 -1.77
C LEU A 114 43.71 -15.44 -1.21
N ASN A 115 44.31 -16.28 -2.04
CA ASN A 115 45.25 -17.30 -1.57
C ASN A 115 46.45 -16.67 -0.86
N LYS A 116 47.05 -15.62 -1.44
CA LYS A 116 48.14 -14.88 -0.80
C LYS A 116 47.73 -14.28 0.55
N ALA A 117 46.49 -13.82 0.68
CA ALA A 117 45.97 -13.32 1.95
C ALA A 117 45.77 -14.46 2.96
N PHE A 118 45.21 -15.59 2.53
CA PHE A 118 45.04 -16.77 3.37
C PHE A 118 46.37 -17.29 3.90
N ASP A 119 47.39 -17.39 3.04
CA ASP A 119 48.73 -17.84 3.42
C ASP A 119 49.39 -16.90 4.43
N ARG A 120 49.21 -15.58 4.25
CA ARG A 120 49.81 -14.57 5.12
C ARG A 120 49.15 -14.48 6.49
N TYR A 121 47.83 -14.73 6.56
CA TYR A 121 47.02 -14.54 7.77
C TYR A 121 46.41 -15.85 8.27
N ALA A 122 47.02 -17.00 7.96
CA ALA A 122 46.51 -18.32 8.31
C ALA A 122 46.22 -18.44 9.82
N ASP A 123 47.13 -17.93 10.67
CA ASP A 123 46.94 -17.93 12.12
C ASP A 123 45.74 -17.08 12.56
N VAL A 124 45.54 -15.91 11.96
CA VAL A 124 44.43 -15.02 12.31
C VAL A 124 43.10 -15.63 11.87
N ILE A 125 43.04 -16.12 10.63
CA ILE A 125 41.85 -16.74 10.05
C ILE A 125 41.45 -17.99 10.84
N GLY A 126 42.42 -18.85 11.16
CA GLY A 126 42.18 -20.08 11.93
C GLY A 126 41.72 -19.82 13.36
N ASN A 127 42.28 -18.80 14.03
CA ASN A 127 41.90 -18.47 15.41
C ASN A 127 40.55 -17.74 15.52
N ASP A 128 40.10 -17.06 14.47
CA ASP A 128 38.85 -16.31 14.47
C ASP A 128 37.62 -17.22 14.30
N GLY A 129 37.80 -18.44 13.80
CA GLY A 129 36.77 -19.47 13.67
C GLY A 129 35.64 -19.14 12.67
N TYR A 130 35.74 -18.03 11.94
CA TYR A 130 34.73 -17.61 10.97
C TYR A 130 34.81 -18.41 9.66
N TYR A 131 35.99 -18.90 9.32
CA TYR A 131 36.22 -19.74 8.14
C TYR A 131 36.77 -21.09 8.55
N PHE A 132 36.16 -22.16 8.03
CA PHE A 132 36.56 -23.53 8.38
C PHE A 132 37.88 -23.94 7.72
N ASP A 133 38.03 -23.59 6.44
CA ASP A 133 39.18 -23.95 5.63
C ASP A 133 39.43 -22.93 4.50
N ARG A 134 40.44 -23.21 3.67
CA ARG A 134 40.78 -22.37 2.51
C ARG A 134 39.63 -22.30 1.50
N ASN A 135 38.96 -23.42 1.25
CA ASN A 135 37.87 -23.48 0.28
C ASN A 135 36.69 -22.60 0.74
N ASP A 136 36.34 -22.67 2.02
CA ASP A 136 35.30 -21.88 2.67
C ASP A 136 35.63 -20.38 2.61
N PHE A 137 36.88 -20.01 2.90
CA PHE A 137 37.37 -18.64 2.76
C PHE A 137 37.24 -18.11 1.33
N LEU A 138 37.67 -18.91 0.34
CA LEU A 138 37.55 -18.55 -1.08
C LEU A 138 36.08 -18.41 -1.49
N ALA A 139 35.24 -19.39 -1.16
CA ALA A 139 33.83 -19.41 -1.50
C ALA A 139 33.11 -18.15 -1.00
N HIS A 140 33.35 -17.74 0.24
CA HIS A 140 32.73 -16.55 0.82
C HIS A 140 33.23 -15.24 0.21
N LEU A 141 34.53 -15.12 -0.08
CA LEU A 141 35.14 -13.82 -0.38
C LEU A 141 35.38 -13.53 -1.87
N ILE A 142 35.36 -14.55 -2.74
CA ILE A 142 35.79 -14.42 -4.14
C ILE A 142 35.04 -13.34 -4.93
N HIS A 143 33.73 -13.20 -4.72
CA HIS A 143 32.89 -12.25 -5.46
C HIS A 143 33.13 -10.77 -5.07
N GLN A 144 33.75 -10.53 -3.91
CA GLN A 144 33.98 -9.19 -3.36
C GLN A 144 35.46 -8.90 -3.09
N PHE A 145 36.36 -9.70 -3.65
CA PHE A 145 37.82 -9.61 -3.46
C PHE A 145 38.40 -8.18 -3.60
N ASN A 146 37.82 -7.32 -4.44
CA ASN A 146 38.24 -5.93 -4.63
C ASN A 146 37.87 -5.00 -3.47
N LYS A 147 36.85 -5.33 -2.68
CA LYS A 147 36.35 -4.51 -1.57
C LYS A 147 37.05 -4.82 -0.24
N ILE A 148 37.80 -5.92 -0.19
CA ILE A 148 38.45 -6.39 1.04
C ILE A 148 39.80 -5.70 1.19
N ASN A 149 39.98 -5.03 2.32
CA ASN A 149 41.25 -4.49 2.73
C ASN A 149 41.94 -5.45 3.71
N PHE A 150 42.92 -6.20 3.22
CA PHE A 150 43.62 -7.22 4.01
C PHE A 150 44.65 -6.62 4.99
N SER A 151 44.91 -5.31 4.99
CA SER A 151 45.75 -4.69 6.02
C SER A 151 45.05 -4.67 7.39
N GLU A 152 43.72 -4.80 7.43
CA GLU A 152 42.94 -4.88 8.68
C GLU A 152 43.26 -6.14 9.50
N PHE A 153 43.79 -7.19 8.88
CA PHE A 153 44.25 -8.40 9.57
C PHE A 153 45.55 -8.17 10.36
N GLU A 154 46.31 -7.12 10.04
CA GLU A 154 47.57 -6.77 10.74
C GLU A 154 47.31 -6.01 12.04
N SER A 155 46.21 -5.25 12.12
CA SER A 155 45.85 -4.53 13.34
C SER A 155 45.23 -5.49 14.34
N ARG A 156 46.02 -5.87 15.36
CA ARG A 156 45.56 -6.63 16.55
C ARG A 156 44.47 -5.91 17.37
N SER A 157 43.95 -4.76 16.90
CA SER A 157 42.86 -3.99 17.51
C SER A 157 41.52 -4.70 17.33
N THR A 158 41.41 -5.76 18.10
CA THR A 158 40.23 -6.24 18.79
C THR A 158 39.04 -5.27 18.81
N TYR A 159 37.96 -5.72 18.17
CA TYR A 159 36.56 -5.64 18.60
C TYR A 159 35.74 -4.34 18.45
N ASN A 160 36.30 -3.15 18.29
CA ASN A 160 35.50 -1.91 18.47
C ASN A 160 35.15 -1.08 17.21
N ASN A 161 35.23 -1.60 15.99
CA ASN A 161 34.65 -0.88 14.85
C ASN A 161 34.00 -1.79 13.79
N GLN A 162 32.72 -1.53 13.52
CA GLN A 162 31.75 -2.39 12.83
C GLN A 162 31.87 -2.37 11.30
N ASN A 163 33.05 -2.64 10.73
CA ASN A 163 33.23 -2.65 9.27
C ASN A 163 34.15 -3.76 8.75
N PHE A 164 34.25 -4.89 9.46
CA PHE A 164 34.94 -6.08 8.95
C PHE A 164 34.10 -6.70 7.82
N LYS A 165 34.19 -6.15 6.60
CA LYS A 165 33.50 -6.65 5.40
C LYS A 165 33.85 -8.11 5.07
N TRP A 166 34.92 -8.63 5.65
CA TRP A 166 35.34 -10.01 5.58
C TRP A 166 34.73 -10.91 6.67
N ARG A 167 34.10 -10.38 7.73
CA ARG A 167 33.42 -11.18 8.80
C ARG A 167 31.90 -11.13 8.76
N PHE A 168 31.30 -10.15 8.09
CA PHE A 168 29.85 -9.91 8.17
C PHE A 168 29.20 -10.01 6.80
N TYR A 169 29.41 -11.15 6.11
CA TYR A 169 28.71 -11.41 4.86
C TYR A 169 27.84 -12.65 4.99
N ASP A 170 26.56 -12.42 5.26
CA ASP A 170 25.54 -13.44 5.10
C ASP A 170 25.06 -13.44 3.63
N ASP A 171 25.52 -14.46 2.88
CA ASP A 171 25.08 -14.75 1.50
C ASP A 171 23.56 -15.06 1.45
N GLN A 172 22.93 -15.38 2.57
CA GLN A 172 21.50 -15.72 2.70
C GLN A 172 20.61 -14.60 3.28
N GLU A 173 21.17 -13.44 3.64
CA GLU A 173 20.40 -12.38 4.29
C GLU A 173 19.44 -11.70 3.30
N THR A 174 18.26 -12.30 3.14
CA THR A 174 17.10 -11.71 2.50
C THR A 174 16.59 -10.57 3.39
N GLY A 175 17.22 -9.41 3.30
CA GLY A 175 16.73 -8.22 4.00
C GLY A 175 15.24 -8.00 3.69
N TYR A 176 14.45 -7.58 4.69
CA TYR A 176 12.98 -7.45 4.63
C TYR A 176 12.41 -6.75 3.37
N TYR A 177 13.23 -5.97 2.65
CA TYR A 177 12.85 -5.23 1.44
C TYR A 177 13.69 -5.54 0.18
N TYR A 178 14.67 -6.45 0.23
CA TYR A 178 15.60 -6.69 -0.86
C TYR A 178 15.69 -8.19 -1.19
N SER A 179 15.36 -8.57 -2.42
CA SER A 179 15.93 -9.78 -3.01
C SER A 179 17.39 -9.46 -3.34
N ARG A 180 18.33 -10.02 -2.58
CA ARG A 180 19.75 -9.96 -2.95
C ARG A 180 19.94 -10.83 -4.20
N PRO A 181 20.90 -10.47 -5.06
CA PRO A 181 21.24 -11.33 -6.20
C PRO A 181 21.65 -12.71 -5.70
N PHE A 182 21.17 -13.73 -6.41
CA PHE A 182 21.38 -15.11 -6.00
C PHE A 182 22.86 -15.47 -6.19
N ARG A 183 23.50 -15.92 -5.11
CA ARG A 183 24.88 -16.40 -5.12
C ARG A 183 24.94 -17.76 -4.47
N PHE A 184 25.54 -18.70 -5.17
CA PHE A 184 25.64 -20.08 -4.71
C PHE A 184 26.88 -20.73 -5.29
N VAL A 185 27.31 -21.79 -4.63
CA VAL A 185 28.48 -22.58 -5.02
C VAL A 185 27.99 -23.96 -5.42
N LEU A 186 28.39 -24.38 -6.62
CA LEU A 186 28.26 -25.73 -7.10
C LEU A 186 29.59 -26.45 -6.96
N SER A 187 29.54 -27.75 -6.74
CA SER A 187 30.73 -28.59 -6.64
C SER A 187 30.50 -29.93 -7.32
N THR A 188 31.57 -30.50 -7.87
CA THR A 188 31.59 -31.87 -8.38
C THR A 188 32.95 -32.51 -8.07
N PRO A 189 32.99 -33.80 -7.72
CA PRO A 189 34.25 -34.51 -7.61
C PRO A 189 34.90 -34.65 -8.99
N VAL A 190 36.23 -34.68 -8.98
CA VAL A 190 37.06 -34.93 -10.15
C VAL A 190 37.81 -36.24 -9.92
N THR A 191 37.72 -37.15 -10.88
CA THR A 191 38.39 -38.46 -10.82
C THR A 191 39.39 -38.61 -11.95
N ASN A 192 40.49 -39.31 -11.70
CA ASN A 192 41.45 -39.67 -12.73
C ASN A 192 40.89 -40.77 -13.68
N GLN A 193 41.70 -41.18 -14.66
CA GLN A 193 41.34 -42.23 -15.63
C GLN A 193 41.08 -43.61 -14.99
N THR A 194 41.60 -43.87 -13.78
CA THR A 194 41.38 -45.12 -13.04
C THR A 194 40.20 -45.03 -12.08
N GLY A 195 39.47 -43.90 -12.04
CA GLY A 195 38.35 -43.66 -11.13
C GLY A 195 38.74 -43.26 -9.70
N ALA A 196 40.02 -43.02 -9.42
CA ALA A 196 40.45 -42.48 -8.13
C ALA A 196 40.16 -40.97 -8.06
N LEU A 197 39.71 -40.51 -6.90
CA LEU A 197 39.50 -39.08 -6.65
C LEU A 197 40.83 -38.33 -6.81
N ILE A 198 40.79 -37.12 -7.37
CA ILE A 198 41.95 -36.22 -7.44
C ILE A 198 41.66 -34.83 -6.86
N GLY A 199 40.39 -34.54 -6.57
CA GLY A 199 39.97 -33.29 -5.98
C GLY A 199 38.51 -32.97 -6.25
N ASN A 200 38.11 -31.75 -5.91
CA ASN A 200 36.78 -31.20 -6.16
C ASN A 200 36.88 -29.94 -7.00
N LEU A 201 36.05 -29.85 -8.03
CA LEU A 201 35.88 -28.68 -8.86
C LEU A 201 34.68 -27.88 -8.37
N TYR A 202 34.88 -26.58 -8.17
CA TYR A 202 33.89 -25.66 -7.65
C TYR A 202 33.58 -24.56 -8.66
N LEU A 203 32.33 -24.09 -8.63
CA LEU A 203 31.84 -22.98 -9.40
C LEU A 203 30.96 -22.09 -8.53
N LYS A 204 31.39 -20.86 -8.28
CA LYS A 204 30.54 -19.82 -7.69
C LYS A 204 29.90 -18.99 -8.79
N ILE A 205 28.59 -18.87 -8.69
CA ILE A 205 27.75 -18.09 -9.59
C ILE A 205 27.30 -16.85 -8.84
N ASP A 206 27.47 -15.68 -9.45
CA ASP A 206 27.02 -14.38 -8.92
C ASP A 206 26.16 -13.68 -9.98
N ASP A 207 24.84 -13.81 -9.84
CA ASP A 207 23.84 -13.24 -10.76
C ASP A 207 23.51 -11.77 -10.43
N ALA A 208 24.44 -11.04 -9.81
CA ALA A 208 24.27 -9.63 -9.47
C ALA A 208 24.07 -8.69 -10.67
N GLY A 209 24.44 -9.12 -11.88
CA GLY A 209 24.20 -8.36 -13.11
C GLY A 209 22.73 -8.30 -13.50
N ASN A 210 21.94 -9.29 -13.10
CA ASN A 210 20.55 -9.45 -13.54
C ASN A 210 19.55 -8.65 -12.67
N HIS A 211 19.73 -7.33 -12.67
CA HIS A 211 18.93 -6.36 -11.93
C HIS A 211 17.42 -6.43 -12.22
N LYS A 212 17.00 -7.04 -13.34
CA LYS A 212 15.60 -7.20 -13.73
C LYS A 212 14.85 -8.21 -12.87
N LEU A 213 15.55 -9.22 -12.33
CA LEU A 213 14.96 -10.25 -11.45
C LEU A 213 15.15 -9.89 -9.96
N TYR A 214 16.23 -9.20 -9.59
CA TYR A 214 16.57 -8.94 -8.19
C TYR A 214 16.27 -7.52 -7.73
N TYR A 215 15.03 -7.06 -7.93
CA TYR A 215 14.58 -5.72 -7.53
C TYR A 215 13.67 -5.72 -6.29
N ASN A 216 13.68 -4.58 -5.58
CA ASN A 216 12.93 -4.35 -4.35
C ASN A 216 11.41 -4.57 -4.55
N LYS A 217 10.75 -5.22 -3.58
CA LYS A 217 9.28 -5.35 -3.52
C LYS A 217 8.55 -4.01 -3.77
N ARG A 218 9.09 -2.89 -3.27
CA ARG A 218 8.57 -1.53 -3.49
C ARG A 218 8.59 -1.07 -4.95
N LYS A 219 9.53 -1.56 -5.76
CA LYS A 219 9.60 -1.24 -7.20
C LYS A 219 8.56 -2.05 -7.99
N ILE A 220 8.33 -3.33 -7.64
CA ILE A 220 7.21 -4.12 -8.18
C ILE A 220 5.91 -3.33 -7.98
N GLN A 221 5.70 -2.87 -6.74
CA GLN A 221 4.56 -2.07 -6.36
C GLN A 221 4.45 -0.73 -7.11
N ARG A 222 5.56 0.04 -7.24
CA ARG A 222 5.57 1.37 -7.89
C ARG A 222 5.43 1.34 -9.41
N SER A 223 5.66 0.20 -10.04
CA SER A 223 5.60 0.08 -11.50
C SER A 223 4.22 -0.28 -12.04
N ASP A 224 3.25 -0.61 -11.17
CA ASP A 224 1.90 -0.96 -11.61
C ASP A 224 1.02 0.30 -11.84
N LEU A 225 0.02 0.16 -12.72
CA LEU A 225 -0.97 1.21 -13.02
C LEU A 225 -1.73 1.69 -11.77
N PHE A 226 -1.94 0.82 -10.79
CA PHE A 226 -2.66 1.19 -9.57
C PHE A 226 -1.84 2.11 -8.69
N SER A 227 -0.51 1.99 -8.66
CA SER A 227 0.36 2.81 -7.83
C SER A 227 0.33 4.30 -8.19
N THR A 228 0.09 4.62 -9.47
CA THR A 228 -0.11 6.02 -9.91
C THR A 228 -1.52 6.51 -9.58
N LEU A 229 -2.50 5.61 -9.52
CA LEU A 229 -3.91 5.92 -9.25
C LEU A 229 -4.29 5.87 -7.76
N ASP A 230 -3.51 5.20 -6.91
CA ASP A 230 -3.69 5.11 -5.45
C ASP A 230 -3.99 6.46 -4.79
N PRO A 231 -3.21 7.55 -5.02
CA PRO A 231 -3.51 8.83 -4.41
C PRO A 231 -4.85 9.39 -4.88
N ILE A 232 -5.22 9.17 -6.15
CA ILE A 232 -6.49 9.65 -6.72
C ILE A 232 -7.66 8.92 -6.06
N PHE A 233 -7.64 7.59 -6.02
CA PHE A 233 -8.70 6.81 -5.38
C PHE A 233 -8.77 7.07 -3.87
N GLY A 234 -7.62 7.25 -3.20
CA GLY A 234 -7.58 7.64 -1.78
C GLY A 234 -8.26 8.98 -1.52
N VAL A 235 -7.97 9.99 -2.35
CA VAL A 235 -8.64 11.30 -2.30
C VAL A 235 -10.13 11.16 -2.56
N ILE A 236 -10.54 10.40 -3.58
CA ILE A 236 -11.96 10.20 -3.90
C ILE A 236 -12.69 9.52 -2.74
N VAL A 237 -12.16 8.44 -2.17
CA VAL A 237 -12.77 7.74 -1.02
C VAL A 237 -12.87 8.66 0.19
N PHE A 238 -11.83 9.46 0.46
CA PHE A 238 -11.84 10.40 1.58
C PHE A 238 -12.93 11.46 1.43
N PHE A 239 -12.99 12.16 0.29
CA PHE A 239 -13.98 13.22 0.07
C PHE A 239 -15.41 12.68 -0.08
N SER A 240 -15.60 11.55 -0.78
CA SER A 240 -16.92 10.93 -0.88
C SER A 240 -17.40 10.37 0.47
N GLY A 241 -16.50 9.79 1.26
CA GLY A 241 -16.77 9.35 2.62
C GLY A 241 -17.16 10.49 3.54
N LEU A 242 -16.41 11.60 3.54
CA LEU A 242 -16.76 12.82 4.29
C LEU A 242 -18.11 13.39 3.84
N PHE A 243 -18.34 13.47 2.53
CA PHE A 243 -19.61 13.95 2.00
C PHE A 243 -20.78 13.12 2.51
N LEU A 244 -20.69 11.78 2.43
CA LEU A 244 -21.71 10.87 2.95
C LEU A 244 -21.86 10.95 4.47
N TRP A 245 -20.75 11.15 5.21
CA TRP A 245 -20.74 11.32 6.66
C TRP A 245 -21.57 12.53 7.10
N PHE A 246 -21.47 13.67 6.40
CA PHE A 246 -22.27 14.87 6.70
C PHE A 246 -23.68 14.84 6.10
N LEU A 247 -23.88 14.10 5.01
CA LEU A 247 -25.18 13.99 4.34
C LEU A 247 -26.24 13.36 5.26
N LEU A 248 -25.86 12.36 6.06
CA LEU A 248 -26.78 11.65 6.95
C LEU A 248 -27.30 12.53 8.10
N PRO A 249 -26.44 13.22 8.89
CA PRO A 249 -26.88 14.22 9.87
C PRO A 249 -27.70 15.36 9.26
N THR A 250 -27.34 15.81 8.05
CA THR A 250 -28.10 16.85 7.34
C THR A 250 -29.50 16.36 6.99
N TRP A 251 -29.64 15.11 6.56
CA TRP A 251 -30.94 14.49 6.33
C TRP A 251 -31.76 14.39 7.63
N VAL A 252 -31.14 13.93 8.73
CA VAL A 252 -31.78 13.87 10.06
C VAL A 252 -32.26 15.24 10.52
N TYR A 253 -31.43 16.28 10.36
CA TYR A 253 -31.81 17.64 10.70
C TYR A 253 -33.05 18.11 9.91
N ILE A 254 -33.07 17.88 8.60
CA ILE A 254 -34.18 18.27 7.72
C ILE A 254 -35.45 17.46 8.04
N ASP A 255 -35.33 16.16 8.33
CA ASP A 255 -36.46 15.31 8.74
C ASP A 255 -37.01 15.77 10.11
N ALA A 256 -36.13 16.07 11.07
CA ALA A 256 -36.50 16.54 12.40
C ALA A 256 -37.19 17.92 12.35
N GLN A 257 -36.72 18.83 11.49
CA GLN A 257 -37.39 20.12 11.25
C GLN A 257 -38.79 19.95 10.64
N GLN A 258 -38.97 18.99 9.73
CA GLN A 258 -40.27 18.74 9.10
C GLN A 258 -41.27 18.05 10.04
N ARG A 259 -40.79 17.31 11.04
CA ARG A 259 -41.58 16.61 12.06
C ARG A 259 -41.75 17.38 13.39
N ASP A 260 -41.33 18.65 13.43
CA ASP A 260 -41.34 19.51 14.63
C ASP A 260 -40.68 18.96 15.88
N VAL A 261 -39.66 18.12 15.73
CA VAL A 261 -38.98 17.55 16.88
C VAL A 261 -38.26 18.67 17.62
N LYS A 262 -38.40 18.71 18.96
CA LYS A 262 -37.67 19.64 19.82
C LYS A 262 -36.16 19.49 19.57
N SER A 263 -35.48 20.60 19.31
CA SER A 263 -34.04 20.67 19.07
C SER A 263 -33.52 19.77 17.93
N PRO A 264 -33.87 20.05 16.65
CA PRO A 264 -33.41 19.26 15.49
C PRO A 264 -31.88 19.12 15.37
N GLY A 265 -31.13 20.14 15.80
CA GLY A 265 -29.68 20.13 15.76
C GLY A 265 -29.03 19.10 16.68
N LEU A 266 -29.66 18.78 17.83
CA LEU A 266 -29.12 17.81 18.78
C LEU A 266 -29.20 16.39 18.20
N TRP A 267 -30.29 16.06 17.52
CA TRP A 267 -30.44 14.80 16.81
C TRP A 267 -29.45 14.65 15.65
N ALA A 268 -29.22 15.72 14.89
CA ALA A 268 -28.19 15.75 13.86
C ALA A 268 -26.77 15.57 14.45
N PHE A 269 -26.47 16.22 15.57
CA PHE A 269 -25.19 16.07 16.25
C PHE A 269 -24.98 14.65 16.82
N LEU A 270 -26.00 14.10 17.46
CA LEU A 270 -25.98 12.74 17.99
C LEU A 270 -25.74 11.71 16.87
N THR A 271 -26.40 11.88 15.73
CA THR A 271 -26.22 11.03 14.54
C THR A 271 -24.86 11.23 13.88
N MET A 272 -24.29 12.43 13.92
CA MET A 272 -22.94 12.69 13.40
C MET A 272 -21.85 11.96 14.18
N ILE A 273 -21.96 11.86 15.51
CA ILE A 273 -20.94 11.20 16.35
C ILE A 273 -21.14 9.69 16.37
N SER A 274 -22.38 9.24 16.57
CA SER A 274 -22.68 7.83 16.85
C SER A 274 -23.14 7.04 15.63
N LEU A 275 -23.38 7.73 14.50
CA LEU A 275 -23.82 7.20 13.21
C LEU A 275 -25.01 6.24 13.34
N PHE A 276 -24.71 4.95 13.55
CA PHE A 276 -25.68 3.88 13.70
C PHE A 276 -26.61 4.05 14.91
N PHE A 277 -26.06 4.33 16.10
CA PHE A 277 -26.88 4.38 17.32
C PHE A 277 -27.78 5.60 17.34
N GLY A 278 -27.24 6.77 17.00
CA GLY A 278 -28.01 8.02 16.93
C GLY A 278 -29.11 7.96 15.88
N LEU A 279 -28.85 7.33 14.72
CA LEU A 279 -29.86 7.16 13.68
C LEU A 279 -30.96 6.23 14.16
N THR A 280 -30.60 5.09 14.76
CA THR A 280 -31.56 4.11 15.28
C THR A 280 -32.47 4.75 16.33
N ILE A 281 -31.90 5.44 17.31
CA ILE A 281 -32.68 6.11 18.36
C ILE A 281 -33.60 7.16 17.73
N TYR A 282 -33.07 8.00 16.82
CA TYR A 282 -33.88 9.01 16.13
C TYR A 282 -35.07 8.40 15.39
N LEU A 283 -34.86 7.33 14.63
CA LEU A 283 -35.92 6.66 13.87
C LEU A 283 -37.00 6.04 14.76
N ILE A 284 -36.66 5.63 15.99
CA ILE A 284 -37.61 5.11 16.98
C ILE A 284 -38.39 6.26 17.63
N THR A 285 -37.70 7.34 18.02
CA THR A 285 -38.32 8.44 18.77
C THR A 285 -39.03 9.46 17.89
N ARG A 286 -38.79 9.46 16.57
CA ARG A 286 -39.39 10.46 15.68
C ARG A 286 -40.91 10.28 15.61
N PRO A 287 -41.70 11.36 15.64
CA PRO A 287 -43.13 11.32 15.38
C PRO A 287 -43.42 10.76 14.00
N SER A 288 -44.48 9.95 13.83
CA SER A 288 -44.86 9.36 12.54
C SER A 288 -45.44 10.40 11.56
N THR A 289 -46.05 11.46 12.09
CA THR A 289 -46.71 12.52 11.33
C THR A 289 -45.78 13.71 11.07
N TYR A 290 -45.91 14.30 9.88
CA TYR A 290 -45.32 15.60 9.58
C TYR A 290 -46.21 16.72 10.16
N LYS A 291 -45.72 17.95 10.22
CA LYS A 291 -46.57 19.11 10.57
C LYS A 291 -47.79 19.18 9.63
N ALA A 292 -48.94 18.78 10.14
CA ALA A 292 -50.24 18.95 9.50
C ALA A 292 -50.77 20.34 9.88
N PHE A 293 -51.19 21.12 8.88
CA PHE A 293 -51.96 22.34 9.11
C PHE A 293 -53.42 21.97 9.12
N TYR A 294 -54.23 22.54 10.01
CA TYR A 294 -55.66 22.27 10.08
C TYR A 294 -56.43 23.53 9.73
N CYS A 295 -57.58 23.37 9.07
CA CYS A 295 -58.46 24.50 8.78
C CYS A 295 -59.12 25.01 10.08
N PRO A 296 -59.06 26.31 10.41
CA PRO A 296 -59.66 26.84 11.63
C PRO A 296 -61.19 26.79 11.62
N GLN A 297 -61.83 26.65 10.44
CA GLN A 297 -63.29 26.61 10.33
C GLN A 297 -63.86 25.18 10.28
N CYS A 298 -63.19 24.24 9.63
CA CYS A 298 -63.73 22.89 9.43
C CYS A 298 -62.85 21.76 9.97
N GLU A 299 -61.74 22.09 10.62
CA GLU A 299 -60.78 21.17 11.27
C GLU A 299 -60.18 20.07 10.38
N ASN A 300 -60.46 20.09 9.07
CA ASN A 300 -59.86 19.17 8.12
C ASN A 300 -58.38 19.51 7.88
N GLU A 301 -57.58 18.46 7.67
CA GLU A 301 -56.15 18.58 7.37
C GLU A 301 -55.91 19.27 6.02
N LEU A 302 -55.07 20.30 6.05
CA LEU A 302 -54.67 21.11 4.91
C LEU A 302 -53.31 20.64 4.41
N ASN A 303 -53.31 20.03 3.22
CA ASN A 303 -52.10 19.68 2.48
C ASN A 303 -51.55 20.91 1.73
N GLY A 304 -51.07 21.90 2.49
CA GLY A 304 -50.29 23.02 1.95
C GLY A 304 -51.07 24.17 1.29
N THR A 305 -50.35 24.89 0.44
CA THR A 305 -50.40 26.35 0.21
C THR A 305 -51.49 26.85 -0.74
N LYS A 306 -52.76 26.54 -0.44
CA LYS A 306 -53.90 27.05 -1.21
C LYS A 306 -54.53 28.26 -0.51
N ALA A 307 -54.94 29.27 -1.29
CA ALA A 307 -55.63 30.45 -0.79
C ALA A 307 -56.99 30.13 -0.17
N PHE A 308 -57.59 28.97 -0.50
CA PHE A 308 -58.88 28.54 0.04
C PHE A 308 -58.81 27.08 0.51
N CYS A 309 -59.54 26.78 1.59
CA CYS A 309 -59.69 25.42 2.08
C CYS A 309 -60.47 24.57 1.06
N PRO A 310 -59.95 23.41 0.61
CA PRO A 310 -60.64 22.56 -0.35
C PRO A 310 -61.88 21.85 0.23
N HIS A 311 -62.03 21.82 1.55
CA HIS A 311 -63.13 21.13 2.24
C HIS A 311 -64.31 22.06 2.58
N CYS A 312 -64.05 23.33 2.91
CA CYS A 312 -65.10 24.26 3.34
C CYS A 312 -65.11 25.61 2.59
N GLY A 313 -64.15 25.87 1.70
CA GLY A 313 -64.03 27.14 0.99
C GLY A 313 -63.52 28.31 1.82
N PHE A 314 -63.15 28.10 3.10
CA PHE A 314 -62.61 29.16 3.96
C PHE A 314 -61.35 29.79 3.37
N ASP A 315 -61.27 31.12 3.41
CA ASP A 315 -60.13 31.89 2.92
C ASP A 315 -58.93 31.75 3.88
N LEU A 316 -57.89 31.06 3.41
CA LEU A 316 -56.65 30.80 4.11
C LEU A 316 -55.56 31.83 3.76
N SER A 317 -55.87 32.86 2.96
CA SER A 317 -54.92 33.92 2.57
C SER A 317 -54.33 34.69 3.76
N ARG A 318 -55.06 34.77 4.89
CA ARG A 318 -54.56 35.36 6.14
C ARG A 318 -53.71 34.40 6.99
N THR A 319 -53.75 33.11 6.68
CA THR A 319 -53.01 32.06 7.40
C THR A 319 -51.66 31.77 6.76
N PHE A 320 -51.45 32.19 5.51
CA PHE A 320 -50.20 32.01 4.78
C PHE A 320 -49.68 33.34 4.22
N CYS A 321 -48.37 33.55 4.30
CA CYS A 321 -47.73 34.72 3.73
C CYS A 321 -48.00 34.79 2.20
N PRO A 322 -48.45 35.92 1.65
CA PRO A 322 -48.78 36.04 0.23
C PRO A 322 -47.56 35.89 -0.69
N GLN A 323 -46.35 36.14 -0.18
CA GLN A 323 -45.12 36.13 -0.99
C GLN A 323 -44.40 34.78 -0.99
N CYS A 324 -44.35 34.07 0.14
CA CYS A 324 -43.61 32.80 0.25
C CYS A 324 -44.45 31.62 0.77
N GLN A 325 -45.74 31.86 1.00
CA GLN A 325 -46.71 30.87 1.48
C GLN A 325 -46.31 30.21 2.81
N TYR A 326 -45.46 30.87 3.59
CA TYR A 326 -45.11 30.46 4.95
C TYR A 326 -46.31 30.64 5.87
N PRO A 327 -46.65 29.69 6.75
CA PRO A 327 -47.75 29.82 7.69
C PRO A 327 -47.49 30.97 8.67
N ILE A 328 -48.40 31.92 8.76
CA ILE A 328 -48.28 33.13 9.57
C ILE A 328 -49.26 33.07 10.73
N LYS A 329 -48.88 33.66 11.87
CA LYS A 329 -49.79 33.88 12.98
C LYS A 329 -50.50 35.23 12.83
N PRO A 330 -51.72 35.41 13.35
CA PRO A 330 -52.51 36.63 13.18
C PRO A 330 -51.85 37.89 13.75
N ASP A 331 -50.96 37.74 14.73
CA ASP A 331 -50.26 38.82 15.44
C ASP A 331 -48.95 39.27 14.77
N TRP A 332 -48.56 38.64 13.66
CA TRP A 332 -47.27 38.89 13.02
C TRP A 332 -47.37 39.99 11.95
N GLN A 333 -46.54 41.03 12.10
CA GLN A 333 -46.44 42.13 11.14
C GLN A 333 -45.51 41.83 9.96
N PHE A 334 -44.54 40.92 10.13
CA PHE A 334 -43.57 40.53 9.11
C PHE A 334 -43.43 39.01 9.04
N CYS A 335 -43.31 38.48 7.83
CA CYS A 335 -43.07 37.06 7.62
C CYS A 335 -41.64 36.68 8.07
N PRO A 336 -41.44 35.72 8.99
CA PRO A 336 -40.10 35.34 9.44
C PRO A 336 -39.26 34.65 8.36
N ASN A 337 -39.88 34.11 7.31
CA ASN A 337 -39.18 33.39 6.24
C ASN A 337 -38.74 34.31 5.08
N CYS A 338 -39.57 35.27 4.68
CA CYS A 338 -39.27 36.15 3.53
C CYS A 338 -39.22 37.65 3.84
N ARG A 339 -39.51 38.06 5.09
CA ARG A 339 -39.58 39.44 5.57
C ARG A 339 -40.63 40.33 4.88
N ALA A 340 -41.54 39.74 4.11
CA ALA A 340 -42.69 40.45 3.55
C ALA A 340 -43.58 40.98 4.68
N GLU A 341 -44.08 42.20 4.51
CA GLU A 341 -45.04 42.83 5.42
C GLU A 341 -46.41 42.14 5.30
N LEU A 342 -46.97 41.75 6.44
CA LEU A 342 -48.25 41.06 6.57
C LEU A 342 -49.28 42.11 7.01
N LYS A 343 -49.97 42.75 6.05
CA LYS A 343 -50.86 43.88 6.35
C LYS A 343 -52.08 43.47 7.19
N GLU A 344 -52.35 44.20 8.27
CA GLU A 344 -53.71 44.58 8.70
C GLU A 344 -53.69 45.94 9.43
N SER A 345 -54.25 46.99 8.80
CA SER A 345 -54.55 48.28 9.44
C SER A 345 -56.07 48.41 9.56
N LYS A 346 -56.61 48.34 10.78
CA LYS A 346 -58.03 48.67 11.04
C LYS A 346 -58.11 49.71 12.16
N LYS A 347 -58.35 50.97 11.79
CA LYS A 347 -58.91 52.00 12.68
C LYS A 347 -60.36 51.59 13.01
N MET A 348 -60.76 51.70 14.26
CA MET A 348 -62.16 51.65 14.70
C MET A 348 -62.35 52.68 15.82
N GLU A 349 -63.47 53.39 15.73
CA GLU A 349 -63.82 54.67 16.34
C GLU A 349 -64.01 54.65 17.88
N THR A 350 -63.97 55.84 18.49
CA THR A 350 -64.92 56.22 19.56
C THR A 350 -65.26 57.71 19.46
N GLU A 351 -66.56 57.98 19.37
CA GLU A 351 -67.26 59.22 19.72
C GLU A 351 -66.90 59.69 21.14
N ASP A 352 -66.87 61.01 21.37
CA ASP A 352 -67.03 61.60 22.70
C ASP A 352 -67.56 63.05 22.57
N GLU A 353 -68.83 63.23 22.93
CA GLU A 353 -69.40 64.42 23.60
C GLU A 353 -70.11 63.83 24.86
N PRO A 354 -70.31 64.52 26.01
CA PRO A 354 -70.17 65.97 26.29
C PRO A 354 -69.54 66.33 27.67
N GLN A 355 -69.27 67.62 27.93
CA GLN A 355 -69.70 68.36 29.16
C GLN A 355 -69.10 69.78 29.29
N SER A 356 -69.87 70.59 30.01
CA SER A 356 -69.85 72.01 30.37
C SER A 356 -68.78 72.47 31.38
N GLU A 357 -68.76 73.81 31.59
CA GLU A 357 -68.08 74.64 32.62
C GLU A 357 -66.64 75.07 32.27
N ALA A 358 -66.26 76.36 32.23
CA ALA A 358 -66.74 77.55 32.94
C ALA A 358 -66.72 78.83 32.09
#